data_AF-A0A1I4TBP9-F1
#
_entry.id   AF-A0A1I4TBP9-F1
#
_cell.length_a   1.000
_cell.length_b   1.000
_cell.length_c   1.000
_cell.angle_alpha   90.00
_cell.angle_beta   90.00
_cell.angle_gamma   90.00
#
_symmetry.space_group_name_H-M   'P 1'
#
loop_
_entity.id
_entity.type
_entity.pdbx_description
1 polymer ?
#
loop_
_entity_poly.entity_id
_entity_poly.type
_entity_poly.pdbx_seq_one_letter_code
_entity_poly.pdbx_strand_id
1 'polypeptide(L)'
;MTYSDEIWRLVEPDLGKISEGLSFLGIKLWKPGMFFMGAPDSVLKKITGSFPAKKRSAGSSHPIFVLEVYPAETYHRVCPCTSKYVSGARYIRAGCVLEHTSKLMARTSFLLEKFAFSLPFSAKWIGQLRYMGTVPEECVKQGV
;
A
#
# COMPACT_ATOMS: atom_id res chain seq x y z
N MET A 1 1.44 -28.20 -28.94
CA MET A 1 1.34 -27.73 -27.54
C MET A 1 2.53 -28.29 -26.80
N THR A 2 3.56 -27.47 -26.60
CA THR A 2 4.80 -27.88 -25.93
C THR A 2 4.63 -27.75 -24.42
N TYR A 3 5.09 -28.78 -23.70
CA TYR A 3 5.08 -28.98 -22.25
C TYR A 3 5.62 -27.78 -21.42
N SER A 4 6.31 -26.84 -22.08
CA SER A 4 6.93 -25.65 -21.50
C SER A 4 5.94 -24.54 -21.13
N ASP A 5 4.73 -24.52 -21.71
CA ASP A 5 3.73 -23.45 -21.46
C ASP A 5 2.91 -23.69 -20.17
N GLU A 6 2.90 -24.92 -19.63
CA GLU A 6 2.19 -25.24 -18.38
C GLU A 6 3.01 -24.92 -17.13
N ILE A 7 4.34 -24.90 -17.20
CA ILE A 7 5.22 -24.64 -16.03
C ILE A 7 5.16 -23.16 -15.60
N TRP A 8 4.81 -22.26 -16.52
CA TRP A 8 4.63 -20.83 -16.24
C TRP A 8 3.18 -20.45 -15.89
N ARG A 9 2.29 -21.42 -15.63
CA ARG A 9 1.10 -21.13 -14.80
C ARG A 9 1.58 -20.81 -13.40
N LEU A 10 1.93 -19.53 -13.28
CA LEU A 10 2.54 -18.82 -12.17
C LEU A 10 2.18 -19.48 -10.84
N VAL A 11 3.13 -20.21 -10.27
CA VAL A 11 3.14 -20.46 -8.83
C VAL A 11 3.19 -19.06 -8.22
N GLU A 12 2.04 -18.55 -7.75
CA GLU A 12 2.02 -17.31 -7.00
C GLU A 12 2.99 -17.50 -5.83
N PRO A 13 3.98 -16.60 -5.67
CA PRO A 13 4.91 -16.74 -4.57
C PRO A 13 4.13 -16.71 -3.26
N ASP A 14 4.32 -17.76 -2.46
CA ASP A 14 3.72 -17.87 -1.13
C ASP A 14 4.38 -16.83 -0.21
N LEU A 15 3.75 -15.66 -0.12
CA LEU A 15 4.25 -14.55 0.69
C LEU A 15 4.40 -14.96 2.16
N GLY A 16 3.62 -15.94 2.66
CA GLY A 16 3.75 -16.46 4.02
C GLY A 16 5.07 -17.18 4.30
N LYS A 17 5.77 -17.66 3.25
CA LYS A 17 7.07 -18.32 3.35
C LYS A 17 8.27 -17.39 3.20
N ILE A 18 8.05 -16.15 2.72
CA ILE A 18 9.11 -15.19 2.36
C ILE A 18 9.06 -13.93 3.26
N SER A 19 8.11 -13.86 4.19
CA SER A 19 7.63 -12.60 4.75
C SER A 19 8.44 -11.98 5.87
N GLU A 20 9.18 -12.75 6.68
CA GLU A 20 9.82 -12.22 7.91
C GLU A 20 10.91 -11.16 7.65
N GLY A 21 11.39 -11.03 6.42
CA GLY A 21 12.37 -10.01 6.02
C GLY A 21 11.92 -9.10 4.88
N LEU A 22 10.70 -9.28 4.35
CA LEU A 22 10.30 -8.61 3.12
C LEU A 22 10.05 -7.12 3.37
N SER A 23 10.92 -6.29 2.81
CA SER A 23 10.81 -4.83 2.83
C SER A 23 10.38 -4.27 1.47
N PHE A 24 10.60 -5.00 0.39
CA PHE A 24 10.22 -4.60 -0.97
C PHE A 24 9.31 -5.67 -1.58
N LEU A 25 8.23 -5.23 -2.23
CA LEU A 25 7.32 -6.11 -2.97
C LEU A 25 7.08 -5.51 -4.35
N GLY A 26 7.40 -6.28 -5.39
CA GLY A 26 7.21 -5.85 -6.77
C GLY A 26 5.73 -5.62 -7.09
N ILE A 27 5.43 -4.61 -7.93
CA ILE A 27 4.06 -4.15 -8.21
C ILE A 27 3.13 -5.26 -8.72
N LYS A 28 3.64 -6.25 -9.45
CA LYS A 28 2.84 -7.39 -9.95
C LYS A 28 2.27 -8.28 -8.84
N LEU A 29 2.84 -8.21 -7.64
CA LEU A 29 2.42 -9.01 -6.49
C LEU A 29 1.49 -8.23 -5.56
N TRP A 30 1.18 -6.97 -5.88
CA TRP A 30 0.33 -6.16 -5.04
C TRP A 30 -1.12 -6.64 -5.10
N LYS A 31 -1.79 -6.63 -3.96
CA LYS A 31 -3.19 -7.02 -3.81
C LYS A 31 -3.94 -5.93 -3.02
N PRO A 32 -5.27 -5.82 -3.16
CA PRO A 32 -6.08 -4.97 -2.28
C PRO A 32 -5.80 -5.28 -0.80
N GLY A 33 -5.85 -4.27 0.06
CA GLY A 33 -5.56 -4.45 1.49
C GLY A 33 -4.08 -4.34 1.85
N MET A 34 -3.16 -4.32 0.88
CA MET A 34 -1.74 -4.17 1.18
C MET A 34 -1.38 -2.76 1.66
N PHE A 35 -0.50 -2.69 2.65
CA PHE A 35 -0.04 -1.45 3.27
C PHE A 35 1.45 -1.24 3.06
N PHE A 36 1.81 -0.02 2.67
CA PHE A 36 3.19 0.37 2.38
C PHE A 36 3.54 1.68 3.08
N MET A 37 4.80 1.83 3.48
CA MET A 37 5.34 3.06 4.07
C MET A 37 6.29 3.75 3.10
N GLY A 38 6.46 5.07 3.24
CA GLY A 38 7.54 5.79 2.59
C GLY A 38 7.17 6.53 1.30
N ALA A 39 5.89 6.71 0.98
CA ALA A 39 5.49 7.50 -0.19
C ALA A 39 5.79 9.00 0.07
N PRO A 40 6.69 9.64 -0.71
CA PRO A 40 7.10 11.01 -0.43
C PRO A 40 5.97 12.02 -0.63
N ASP A 41 5.81 12.97 0.31
CA ASP A 41 4.74 13.98 0.25
C ASP A 41 4.80 14.85 -1.01
N SER A 42 6.01 15.16 -1.48
CA SER A 42 6.24 15.92 -2.71
C SER A 42 5.66 15.21 -3.93
N VAL A 43 5.80 13.88 -3.98
CA VAL A 43 5.24 13.04 -5.04
C VAL A 43 3.73 12.94 -4.89
N LEU A 44 3.22 12.70 -3.68
CA LEU A 44 1.78 12.66 -3.42
C LEU A 44 1.10 13.98 -3.82
N LYS A 45 1.68 15.12 -3.46
CA LYS A 45 1.18 16.45 -3.86
C LYS A 45 1.22 16.65 -5.37
N LYS A 46 2.29 16.21 -6.04
CA LYS A 46 2.40 16.31 -7.51
C LYS A 46 1.30 15.49 -8.19
N ILE A 47 1.04 14.26 -7.74
CA ILE A 47 0.09 13.34 -8.38
C ILE A 47 -1.37 13.75 -8.12
N THR A 48 -1.68 14.08 -6.86
CA THR A 48 -3.06 14.41 -6.45
C THR A 48 -3.42 15.88 -6.67
N GLY A 49 -2.44 16.74 -6.99
CA GLY A 49 -2.55 18.20 -7.12
C GLY A 49 -2.81 18.96 -5.81
N SER A 50 -3.38 18.29 -4.81
CA SER A 50 -4.00 18.93 -3.65
C SER A 50 -3.59 18.31 -2.30
N PHE A 51 -2.80 17.23 -2.29
CA PHE A 51 -2.37 16.62 -1.04
C PHE A 51 -1.64 17.65 -0.14
N PRO A 52 -2.01 17.76 1.14
CA PRO A 52 -1.48 18.76 2.06
C PRO A 52 -0.07 18.40 2.55
N ALA A 53 0.87 18.29 1.62
CA ALA A 53 2.29 18.10 1.92
C ALA A 53 2.78 19.24 2.81
N LYS A 54 3.40 18.91 3.94
CA LYS A 54 4.00 19.92 4.81
C LYS A 54 5.14 20.59 4.04
N LYS A 55 5.15 21.92 3.99
CA LYS A 55 6.23 22.72 3.35
C LYS A 55 7.62 22.51 3.98
N ARG A 56 7.72 21.87 5.16
CA ARG A 56 8.85 22.04 6.09
C ARG A 56 9.74 20.82 6.34
N SER A 57 9.62 19.73 5.58
CA SER A 57 10.57 18.62 5.71
C SER A 57 10.86 18.00 4.37
N ALA A 58 12.02 18.34 3.80
CA ALA A 58 12.69 17.41 2.89
C ALA A 58 12.74 16.05 3.60
N GLY A 59 12.01 15.06 3.07
CA GLY A 59 11.92 13.71 3.65
C GLY A 59 10.62 13.35 4.37
N SER A 60 9.56 14.18 4.38
CA SER A 60 8.25 13.66 4.84
C SER A 60 7.68 12.65 3.85
N SER A 61 7.11 11.60 4.41
CA SER A 61 6.38 10.57 3.68
C SER A 61 5.13 10.19 4.42
N HIS A 62 4.15 9.69 3.67
CA HIS A 62 2.98 9.03 4.22
C HIS A 62 2.97 7.56 3.84
N PRO A 63 2.29 6.72 4.62
CA PRO A 63 1.91 5.40 4.16
C PRO A 63 0.93 5.49 3.00
N ILE A 64 0.81 4.41 2.25
CA ILE A 64 -0.24 4.20 1.26
C ILE A 64 -0.90 2.85 1.50
N PHE A 65 -2.16 2.76 1.08
CA PHE A 65 -2.97 1.56 1.14
C PHE A 65 -3.50 1.24 -0.26
N VAL A 66 -3.43 -0.03 -0.65
CA VAL A 66 -3.93 -0.51 -1.94
C VAL A 66 -5.43 -0.73 -1.83
N LEU A 67 -6.19 0.08 -2.57
CA LEU A 67 -7.65 -0.02 -2.62
C LEU A 67 -8.07 -1.11 -3.60
N GLU A 68 -7.57 -1.03 -4.83
CA GLU A 68 -8.01 -1.86 -5.95
C GLU A 68 -6.79 -2.19 -6.83
N VAL A 69 -6.81 -3.38 -7.44
CA VAL A 69 -5.81 -3.82 -8.40
C VAL A 69 -6.54 -4.22 -9.67
N TYR A 70 -6.04 -3.76 -10.82
CA TYR A 70 -6.57 -4.09 -12.14
C TYR A 70 -5.55 -4.93 -12.90
N PRO A 71 -5.63 -6.28 -12.83
CA PRO A 71 -4.58 -7.18 -13.34
C PRO A 71 -4.34 -7.05 -14.85
N ALA A 72 -5.41 -6.82 -15.62
CA ALA A 72 -5.34 -6.70 -17.08
C ALA A 72 -4.59 -5.45 -17.54
N GLU A 73 -4.59 -4.39 -16.73
CA GLU A 73 -4.09 -3.08 -17.13
C GLU A 73 -2.89 -2.62 -16.28
N THR A 74 -2.45 -3.43 -15.30
CA THR A 74 -1.36 -3.13 -14.35
C THR A 74 -1.55 -1.86 -13.50
N TYR A 75 -2.69 -1.18 -13.60
CA TYR A 75 -3.00 -0.03 -12.76
C TYR A 75 -3.42 -0.50 -11.36
N HIS A 76 -2.87 0.17 -10.35
CA HIS A 76 -3.19 -0.05 -8.95
C HIS A 76 -3.75 1.24 -8.41
N ARG A 77 -4.95 1.19 -7.84
CA ARG A 77 -5.54 2.33 -7.17
C ARG A 77 -5.14 2.30 -5.71
N VAL A 78 -4.53 3.37 -5.24
CA VAL A 78 -4.09 3.50 -3.86
C VAL A 78 -4.60 4.79 -3.25
N CYS A 79 -4.59 4.88 -1.93
CA CYS A 79 -4.74 6.15 -1.24
C CYS A 79 -3.62 6.36 -0.21
N PRO A 80 -3.21 7.62 0.03
CA PRO A 80 -2.34 7.93 1.15
C PRO A 80 -3.09 7.74 2.47
N CYS A 81 -2.36 7.42 3.52
CA CYS A 81 -2.89 7.25 4.86
C CYS A 81 -2.33 8.32 5.81
N THR A 82 -3.01 8.60 6.90
CA THR A 82 -2.50 9.49 7.95
C THR A 82 -2.83 8.98 9.33
N SER A 83 -2.01 9.33 10.32
CA SER A 83 -2.34 9.05 11.73
C SER A 83 -3.18 10.16 12.39
N LYS A 84 -3.44 11.25 11.66
CA LYS A 84 -4.33 12.31 12.12
C LYS A 84 -5.78 11.88 11.95
N TYR A 85 -6.61 12.16 12.96
CA TYR A 85 -8.04 11.90 12.89
C TYR A 85 -8.69 12.57 11.68
N VAL A 86 -9.56 11.82 10.99
CA VAL A 86 -10.38 12.30 9.88
C VAL A 86 -11.80 11.78 10.08
N SER A 87 -12.76 12.68 10.28
CA SER A 87 -14.17 12.33 10.51
C SER A 87 -14.75 11.54 9.35
N GLY A 88 -15.53 10.50 9.63
CA GLY A 88 -16.18 9.66 8.62
C GLY A 88 -15.26 8.84 7.71
N ALA A 89 -13.92 8.94 7.85
CA ALA A 89 -12.98 8.20 7.03
C ALA A 89 -12.85 6.75 7.53
N ARG A 90 -12.67 5.81 6.59
CA ARG A 90 -12.20 4.47 6.95
C ARG A 90 -10.82 4.53 7.58
N TYR A 91 -10.53 3.60 8.48
CA TYR A 91 -9.24 3.55 9.16
C TYR A 91 -8.81 2.14 9.50
N ILE A 92 -7.51 1.94 9.60
CA ILE A 92 -6.87 0.73 10.11
C ILE A 92 -6.55 0.99 11.59
N ARG A 93 -7.08 0.17 12.50
CA ARG A 93 -6.85 0.34 13.94
C ARG A 93 -5.37 0.11 14.32
N ALA A 94 -4.89 0.87 15.31
CA ALA A 94 -3.64 0.53 15.99
C ALA A 94 -3.71 -0.88 16.61
N GLY A 95 -2.56 -1.54 16.74
CA GLY A 95 -2.47 -2.90 17.26
C GLY A 95 -2.90 -4.00 16.29
N CYS A 96 -3.27 -3.64 15.05
CA CYS A 96 -3.51 -4.65 14.02
C CYS A 96 -2.20 -5.34 13.63
N VAL A 97 -2.19 -6.67 13.63
CA VAL A 97 -1.07 -7.47 13.11
C VAL A 97 -1.28 -7.67 11.62
N LEU A 98 -0.31 -7.23 10.82
CA LEU A 98 -0.37 -7.34 9.36
C LEU A 98 -0.02 -8.76 8.95
N GLU A 99 -0.80 -9.30 8.01
CA GLU A 99 -0.57 -10.63 7.45
C GLU A 99 0.74 -10.67 6.66
N HIS A 100 1.24 -11.89 6.50
CA HIS A 100 2.55 -12.22 5.96
C HIS A 100 3.67 -11.74 6.89
N THR A 101 3.84 -10.45 7.13
CA THR A 101 5.02 -9.91 7.83
C THR A 101 4.95 -9.99 9.36
N SER A 102 3.77 -10.26 9.93
CA SER A 102 3.49 -10.21 11.38
C SER A 102 3.81 -8.84 12.03
N LYS A 103 3.97 -7.78 11.23
CA LYS A 103 4.28 -6.44 11.74
C LYS A 103 3.06 -5.84 12.42
N LEU A 104 3.29 -5.21 13.58
CA LEU A 104 2.24 -4.54 14.34
C LEU A 104 2.04 -3.09 13.85
N MET A 105 0.79 -2.72 13.57
CA MET A 105 0.41 -1.34 13.30
C MET A 105 0.55 -0.49 14.57
N ALA A 106 1.64 0.28 14.67
CA ALA A 106 1.92 1.10 15.85
C ALA A 106 0.89 2.23 16.09
N ARG A 107 0.19 2.68 15.05
CA ARG A 107 -0.78 3.78 15.11
C ARG A 107 -1.99 3.50 14.23
N THR A 108 -3.13 4.08 14.62
CA THR A 108 -4.31 4.12 13.77
C THR A 108 -3.98 4.90 12.50
N SER A 109 -4.34 4.35 11.34
CA SER A 109 -4.08 4.96 10.04
C SER A 109 -5.41 5.18 9.30
N PHE A 110 -5.81 6.44 9.16
CA PHE A 110 -6.99 6.86 8.42
C PHE A 110 -6.69 6.86 6.92
N LEU A 111 -7.58 6.24 6.14
CA LEU A 111 -7.48 6.11 4.69
C LEU A 111 -8.00 7.40 4.04
N LEU A 112 -7.13 8.11 3.32
CA LEU A 112 -7.50 9.37 2.68
C LEU A 112 -7.98 9.12 1.25
N GLU A 113 -9.10 8.39 1.11
CA GLU A 113 -9.63 7.94 -0.19
C GLU A 113 -10.00 9.08 -1.14
N LYS A 114 -10.30 10.27 -0.62
CA LYS A 114 -10.48 11.50 -1.44
C LYS A 114 -9.22 11.91 -2.21
N PHE A 115 -8.05 11.46 -1.74
CA PHE A 115 -6.77 11.63 -2.42
C PHE A 115 -6.33 10.32 -3.08
N ALA A 116 -7.25 9.40 -3.38
CA ALA A 116 -6.92 8.20 -4.11
C ALA A 116 -6.40 8.55 -5.51
N PHE A 117 -5.42 7.80 -5.97
CA PHE A 117 -4.84 7.97 -7.29
C PHE A 117 -4.41 6.61 -7.83
N SER A 118 -4.38 6.51 -9.15
CA SER A 118 -3.74 5.40 -9.82
C SER A 118 -2.25 5.60 -9.75
N LEU A 119 -1.53 4.60 -9.27
CA LEU A 119 -0.09 4.70 -9.16
C LEU A 119 0.58 4.98 -10.50
N PRO A 120 1.67 5.76 -10.47
CA PRO A 120 2.65 5.75 -11.54
C PRO A 120 3.57 4.52 -11.44
N PHE A 121 3.94 4.02 -12.62
CA PHE A 121 4.69 2.78 -12.89
C PHE A 121 6.21 2.88 -12.73
N SER A 122 6.74 4.00 -12.26
CA SER A 122 8.20 4.15 -12.23
C SER A 122 8.77 3.21 -11.17
N ALA A 123 9.65 2.29 -11.60
CA ALA A 123 10.38 1.38 -10.71
C ALA A 123 11.10 2.15 -9.59
N LYS A 124 11.56 3.38 -9.88
CA LYS A 124 12.18 4.28 -8.91
C LYS A 124 11.26 4.65 -7.74
N TRP A 125 9.98 4.89 -7.99
CA TRP A 125 9.03 5.24 -6.94
C TRP A 125 8.61 4.01 -6.15
N ILE A 126 8.32 2.89 -6.84
CA ILE A 126 7.98 1.62 -6.19
C ILE A 126 9.13 1.16 -5.28
N GLY A 127 10.38 1.34 -5.70
CA GLY A 127 11.58 1.03 -4.91
C GLY A 127 11.76 1.85 -3.64
N GLN A 128 11.03 2.95 -3.46
CA GLN A 128 11.05 3.75 -2.22
C GLN A 128 10.04 3.26 -1.20
N LEU A 129 9.07 2.46 -1.62
CA LEU A 129 8.03 1.95 -0.75
C LEU A 129 8.51 0.74 0.02
N ARG A 130 8.19 0.73 1.31
CA ARG A 130 8.44 -0.41 2.19
C ARG A 130 7.15 -1.18 2.41
N TYR A 131 7.12 -2.42 1.96
CA TYR A 131 6.00 -3.32 2.23
C TYR A 131 5.91 -3.61 3.72
N MET A 132 4.73 -3.36 4.29
CA MET A 132 4.46 -3.61 5.70
C MET A 132 3.65 -4.87 5.93
N GLY A 133 2.92 -5.37 4.95
CA GLY A 133 2.03 -6.52 5.09
C GLY A 133 0.66 -6.26 4.47
N THR A 134 -0.21 -7.26 4.54
CA THR A 134 -1.62 -7.12 4.17
C THR A 134 -2.42 -6.83 5.42
N VAL A 135 -3.35 -5.88 5.35
CA VAL A 135 -4.21 -5.53 6.48
C VAL A 135 -5.39 -6.51 6.50
N PRO A 136 -5.59 -7.27 7.60
CA PRO A 136 -6.81 -8.06 7.79
C PRO A 136 -8.06 -7.20 7.68
N GLU A 137 -9.10 -7.70 7.00
CA GLU A 137 -10.32 -6.94 6.73
C GLU A 137 -10.99 -6.45 8.03
N GLU A 138 -10.97 -7.27 9.08
CA GLU A 138 -11.53 -6.93 10.38
C GLU A 138 -10.81 -5.78 11.08
N CYS A 139 -9.59 -5.44 10.68
CA CYS A 139 -8.87 -4.27 11.18
C CYS A 139 -9.28 -2.97 10.48
N VAL A 140 -9.91 -3.05 9.31
CA VAL A 140 -10.42 -1.87 8.59
C VAL A 140 -11.81 -1.55 9.14
N LYS A 141 -11.94 -0.37 9.74
CA LYS A 141 -13.17 0.09 10.37
C LYS A 141 -13.70 1.33 9.65
N GLN A 142 -15.02 1.50 9.69
CA GLN A 142 -15.67 2.72 9.23
C GLN A 142 -15.58 3.79 10.34
N GLY A 143 -15.17 5.00 9.96
CA GLY A 143 -15.25 6.16 10.84
C GLY A 143 -16.69 6.62 11.02
N VAL A 144 -17.02 7.05 12.23
CA VAL A 144 -18.28 7.73 12.55
C VAL A 144 -18.18 9.22 12.19
#